data_AF-A0A522IP59-F1
#
_entry.id   AF-A0A522IP59-F1
#
_cell.length_a   1.000
_cell.length_b   1.000
_cell.length_c   1.000
_cell.angle_alpha   90.00
_cell.angle_beta   90.00
_cell.angle_gamma   90.00
#
_symmetry.space_group_name_H-M   'P 1'
#
loop_
_entity.id
_entity.type
_entity.pdbx_description
1 polymer ?
#
loop_
_entity_poly.entity_id
_entity_poly.type
_entity_poly.pdbx_seq_one_letter_code
_entity_poly.pdbx_strand_id
1 'polypeptide(L)' 'GEPVTVTGWQDRRARAMYRGAEWDIELAPGEPEDARLYEIKSVRGSCLIVAARRGEELKGARHA' A
#
# COMPACT_ATOMS: atom_id res chain seq x y z
N GLY A 1 -4.01 8.37 -5.14
CA GLY A 1 -2.88 8.00 -4.25
C GLY A 1 -1.85 7.26 -5.07
N GLU A 2 -0.57 7.41 -4.73
CA GLU A 2 0.51 6.66 -5.37
C GLU A 2 0.55 5.24 -4.77
N PRO A 3 0.65 4.18 -5.60
CA PRO A 3 0.71 2.81 -5.09
C PRO A 3 2.07 2.58 -4.42
N VAL A 4 2.06 1.90 -3.28
CA VAL A 4 3.29 1.52 -2.57
C VAL A 4 3.46 0.02 -2.65
N THR A 5 4.64 -0.41 -3.10
CA THR A 5 5.02 -1.82 -3.11
C THR A 5 5.59 -2.18 -1.75
N VAL A 6 4.97 -3.16 -1.09
CA VAL A 6 5.39 -3.67 0.21
C VAL A 6 6.04 -5.03 0.00
N THR A 7 7.32 -5.16 0.37
CA THR A 7 8.12 -6.37 0.14
C THR A 7 8.01 -7.42 1.25
N GLY A 8 7.45 -7.07 2.41
CA GLY A 8 7.23 -8.01 3.49
C GLY A 8 6.38 -7.40 4.60
N TRP A 9 5.24 -8.01 4.87
CA TRP A 9 4.42 -7.69 6.04
C TRP A 9 4.93 -8.46 7.25
N GLN A 10 4.95 -7.79 8.41
CA GLN A 10 5.16 -8.37 9.72
C GLN A 10 4.07 -7.83 10.64
N ASP A 11 3.15 -8.70 11.08
CA ASP A 11 2.03 -8.33 11.94
C ASP A 11 1.19 -7.16 11.39
N ARG A 12 0.91 -7.15 10.08
CA ARG A 12 0.18 -6.07 9.36
C ARG A 12 0.90 -4.72 9.34
N ARG A 13 2.20 -4.71 9.61
CA ARG A 13 3.09 -3.57 9.43
C ARG A 13 4.20 -3.91 8.46
N ALA A 14 4.65 -2.91 7.73
CA ALA A 14 5.80 -3.04 6.85
C ALA A 14 6.58 -1.74 6.83
N ARG A 15 7.75 -1.75 6.19
CA ARG A 15 8.48 -0.52 5.91
C ARG A 15 8.84 -0.48 4.45
N ALA A 16 8.67 0.68 3.82
CA ALA A 16 9.08 0.89 2.45
C ALA A 16 9.73 2.27 2.30
N MET A 17 10.55 2.39 1.25
CA MET A 17 11.08 3.68 0.84
C MET A 17 9.98 4.47 0.13
N TYR A 18 9.61 5.60 0.71
CA TYR A 18 8.64 6.53 0.13
C TYR A 18 9.22 7.95 0.21
N ARG A 19 9.19 8.67 -0.92
CA ARG A 19 9.74 10.04 -1.04
C ARG A 19 11.19 10.21 -0.54
N GLY A 20 12.02 9.18 -0.71
CA GLY A 20 13.44 9.23 -0.36
C GLY A 20 13.76 8.99 1.12
N ALA A 21 12.80 8.53 1.91
CA ALA A 21 13.01 8.12 3.30
C ALA A 21 12.35 6.76 3.58
N GLU A 22 12.74 6.11 4.67
CA GLU A 22 12.04 4.93 5.19
C GLU A 22 10.75 5.38 5.88
N TRP A 23 9.62 4.82 5.44
CA TRP A 23 8.33 5.05 6.05
C TRP A 23 7.76 3.75 6.59
N ASP A 24 7.15 3.85 7.76
CA ASP A 24 6.34 2.78 8.31
C ASP A 24 5.02 2.70 7.55
N ILE A 25 4.58 1.49 7.26
CA ILE A 25 3.35 1.19 6.56
C ILE A 25 2.51 0.34 7.50
N GLU A 26 1.28 0.76 7.72
CA GLU A 26 0.32 0.01 8.52
C GLU A 26 -0.89 -0.31 7.63
N LEU A 27 -1.25 -1.59 7.61
CA LEU A 27 -2.42 -2.05 6.89
C LEU A 27 -3.68 -1.69 7.68
N ALA A 28 -4.67 -1.13 7.00
CA ALA A 28 -5.96 -0.83 7.59
C ALA A 28 -6.61 -2.09 8.20
N PRO A 29 -7.28 -1.97 9.36
CA PRO A 29 -7.87 -3.12 10.03
C PRO A 29 -8.95 -3.78 9.16
N GLY A 30 -8.82 -5.08 8.94
CA GLY A 30 -9.74 -5.89 8.13
C GLY A 30 -9.30 -6.12 6.68
N GLU A 31 -8.22 -5.48 6.24
CA GLU A 31 -7.66 -5.70 4.91
C GLU A 31 -6.72 -6.91 4.87
N PRO A 32 -6.65 -7.64 3.75
CA PRO A 32 -5.74 -8.77 3.58
C PRO A 32 -4.30 -8.30 3.32
N GLU A 33 -3.33 -8.95 3.95
CA GLU A 33 -1.89 -8.71 3.75
C GLU A 33 -1.33 -9.34 2.46
N ASP A 34 -2.12 -10.19 1.79
CA ASP A 34 -1.77 -10.85 0.52
C ASP A 34 -2.05 -9.99 -0.72
N ALA A 35 -2.49 -8.75 -0.57
CA ALA A 35 -2.77 -7.90 -1.72
C ALA A 35 -1.48 -7.52 -2.45
N ARG A 36 -1.50 -7.57 -3.79
CA ARG A 36 -0.35 -7.18 -4.63
C ARG A 36 -0.11 -5.67 -4.67
N LEU A 37 -1.15 -4.88 -4.40
CA LEU A 37 -1.13 -3.42 -4.47
C LEU A 37 -1.86 -2.81 -3.29
N TYR A 38 -1.25 -1.78 -2.72
CA TYR A 38 -1.78 -1.02 -1.60
C TYR A 38 -1.95 0.46 -1.99
N GLU A 39 -3.07 1.04 -1.58
CA GLU A 39 -3.33 2.48 -1.74
C GLU A 39 -3.15 3.20 -0.41
N ILE A 40 -2.45 4.33 -0.40
CA ILE A 40 -2.34 5.18 0.79
C ILE A 40 -3.70 5.83 1.07
N LYS A 41 -4.34 5.46 2.17
CA LYS A 41 -5.61 6.03 2.64
C LYS A 41 -5.40 7.25 3.53
N SER A 42 -4.37 7.21 4.37
CA SER A 42 -4.07 8.27 5.31
C SER A 42 -2.58 8.30 5.64
N VAL A 43 -2.06 9.48 5.95
CA VAL A 43 -0.70 9.66 6.45
C VAL A 43 -0.78 10.13 7.90
N ARG A 44 -0.06 9.47 8.81
CA ARG A 44 0.01 9.80 10.23
C ARG A 44 1.47 9.96 10.64
N GLY A 45 1.96 11.21 10.62
CA GLY A 45 3.37 11.49 10.91
C GLY A 45 4.27 10.77 9.91
N SER A 46 5.04 9.79 10.38
CA SER A 46 5.94 8.92 9.60
C SER A 46 5.30 7.59 9.16
N CYS A 47 4.03 7.36 9.50
CA CYS A 47 3.31 6.13 9.16
C CYS A 47 2.30 6.36 8.04
N LEU A 48 2.36 5.53 6.99
CA LEU A 48 1.39 5.46 5.91
C LEU A 48 0.36 4.39 6.25
N ILE A 49 -0.90 4.79 6.39
CA ILE A 49 -2.02 3.85 6.51
C ILE A 49 -2.46 3.50 5.10
N VAL A 50 -2.34 2.23 4.74
CA VAL A 50 -2.72 1.73 3.43
C VAL A 50 -3.89 0.76 3.52
N ALA A 51 -4.69 0.68 2.48
CA ALA A 51 -5.69 -0.38 2.33
C ALA A 51 -5.33 -1.24 1.12
N ALA A 52 -5.75 -2.51 1.13
CA ALA A 52 -5.62 -3.32 -0.06
C ALA A 52 -6.39 -2.61 -1.16
N ARG A 53 -5.70 -2.34 -2.28
CA ARG A 53 -6.40 -1.84 -3.45
C ARG A 53 -7.24 -3.00 -3.92
N ARG A 54 -8.53 -3.02 -3.53
CA ARG A 54 -9.53 -3.92 -4.12
C ARG A 54 -9.33 -3.77 -5.61
N GLY A 55 -8.97 -4.87 -6.26
CA GLY A 55 -8.75 -4.90 -7.69
C GLY A 55 -10.07 -4.51 -8.35
N GLU A 56 -10.30 -3.22 -8.53
CA GLU A 56 -10.88 -2.73 -9.76
C GLU A 56 -9.90 -3.20 -10.81
N GLU A 57 -10.17 -4.41 -11.25
CA GLU A 57 -9.91 -4.97 -12.54
C GLU A 57 -8.76 -4.34 -13.31
N LEU A 58 -7.88 -5.22 -13.79
CA LEU A 58 -7.12 -5.02 -15.00
C LEU A 58 -8.05 -4.81 -16.23
N LYS A 59 -9.04 -3.91 -16.16
CA LYS A 59 -9.86 -3.44 -17.27
C LYS A 59 -9.45 -2.01 -17.58
N GLY A 60 -8.49 -1.90 -18.50
CA GLY A 60 -8.30 -0.68 -19.27
C GLY A 60 -6.86 -0.21 -19.35
N ALA A 61 -6.42 0.03 -20.58
CA ALA A 61 -5.27 0.83 -20.97
C ALA A 61 -3.90 0.13 -20.98
N ARG A 62 -3.77 -0.92 -21.79
CA ARG A 62 -2.78 -0.81 -22.87
C ARG A 62 -3.49 -0.15 -24.05
N HIS A 63 -3.37 1.17 -24.12
CA HIS A 63 -3.69 1.97 -25.30
C HIS A 63 -2.59 1.76 -26.34
N ALA A 64 -3.03 1.62 -27.60
CA ALA A 64 -2.31 1.67 -28.88
C ALA A 64 -1.30 0.56 -29.19
#